data_AF-A0A2J8M7W7-F1
#
_entry.id   AF-A0A2J8M7W7-F1
#
_cell.length_a   1.000
_cell.length_b   1.000
_cell.length_c   1.000
_cell.angle_alpha   90.00
_cell.angle_beta   90.00
_cell.angle_gamma   90.00
#
_symmetry.space_group_name_H-M   'P 1'
#
loop_
_entity.id
_entity.type
_entity.pdbx_description
1 polymer ?
#
loop_
_entity_poly.entity_id
_entity_poly.type
_entity_poly.pdbx_seq_one_letter_code
_entity_poly.pdbx_strand_id
1 'polypeptide(L)'
;PPTLCCLKLAFIDPATGKLTDKSFSIRYHDMPDVIDFLVLRQFYDEARQRNWQSCDRFRSIIDDAWWFGTVLSQEPYQPQYPDSHFQCYIVRWDNTEIEKLSPWDMEPIPDNVDPPEELGASISVTSDELEKLLYKPQAGEWGQKSRDEECDRIISGIDQLLNLDIAAAFAGPVDLCTYPKYCTVVAYPTDLYTIRMRLVNRFYRRLSALVWEVRYIEHNARTFNEPESVIARSAKKITDQLLKFIKNQHCTNISELSNTSENDEENAEDLDDSDLPKTSSGRRRDYRDIIDTPMDFGTVRETLDAGNYDSPLEFCKDIRLIFSNAKAYTPNKRSKIYSMTLRLSALFEEKMKKISSDFKIGQKFNEKLRRSQRFKQRQNCKGDSQPNKSIRNLKQKRLKSQTKIIPELVGSPTQSTSSRTAYLGTHKTSAGISSGVTSGDSSDSAESSER
;
A
#
# COMPACT_ATOMS: atom_id res chain seq x y z
N PRO A 1 15.76 -5.73 7.21
CA PRO A 1 15.82 -5.25 8.61
C PRO A 1 14.71 -4.22 8.83
N PRO A 2 14.13 -4.09 10.04
CA PRO A 2 13.30 -2.93 10.32
C PRO A 2 14.12 -1.65 10.16
N THR A 3 13.53 -0.64 9.54
CA THR A 3 14.17 0.67 9.41
C THR A 3 14.39 1.21 10.82
N LEU A 4 15.61 1.62 11.14
CA LEU A 4 15.88 2.35 12.37
C LEU A 4 15.50 3.80 12.10
N CYS A 5 14.39 4.24 12.67
CA CYS A 5 13.99 5.63 12.66
C CYS A 5 14.76 6.35 13.77
N CYS A 6 15.43 7.44 13.43
CA CYS A 6 16.12 8.30 14.38
C CYS A 6 15.52 9.69 14.29
N LEU A 7 14.88 10.14 15.36
CA LEU A 7 14.27 11.46 15.46
C LEU A 7 15.02 12.27 16.48
N LYS A 8 15.38 13.51 16.15
CA LYS A 8 15.82 14.52 17.12
C LYS A 8 14.66 15.47 17.35
N LEU A 9 14.20 15.54 18.60
CA LEU A 9 13.06 16.33 19.01
C LEU A 9 13.55 17.45 19.91
N ALA A 10 13.30 18.69 19.52
CA ALA A 10 13.55 19.87 20.34
C ALA A 10 12.34 20.16 21.24
N PHE A 11 12.60 20.65 22.45
CA PHE A 11 11.52 21.05 23.34
C PHE A 11 10.93 22.39 22.90
N ILE A 12 9.62 22.53 23.04
CA ILE A 12 8.91 23.79 22.85
C ILE A 12 8.60 24.37 24.23
N ASP A 13 8.91 25.64 24.45
CA ASP A 13 8.51 26.37 25.64
C ASP A 13 6.98 26.51 25.65
N PRO A 14 6.28 25.99 26.68
CA PRO A 14 4.82 26.01 26.74
C PRO A 14 4.23 27.41 26.88
N ALA A 15 4.97 28.39 27.41
CA ALA A 15 4.48 29.75 27.58
C ALA A 15 4.61 30.58 26.29
N THR A 16 5.70 30.38 25.54
CA THR A 16 6.00 31.18 24.34
C THR A 16 5.69 30.47 23.03
N GLY A 17 5.53 29.15 23.05
CA GLY A 17 5.37 28.31 21.86
C GLY A 17 6.63 28.21 21.00
N LYS A 18 7.76 28.76 21.44
CA LYS A 18 9.03 28.76 20.71
C LYS A 18 9.87 27.54 21.02
N LEU A 19 10.69 27.12 20.06
CA LEU A 19 11.70 26.10 20.28
C LEU A 19 12.70 26.58 21.33
N THR A 20 13.05 25.67 22.25
CA THR A 20 14.18 25.83 23.15
C THR A 20 15.43 25.25 22.51
N ASP A 21 16.56 25.60 23.08
CA ASP A 21 17.90 25.07 22.84
C ASP A 21 18.11 23.63 23.34
N LYS A 22 17.11 23.04 24.02
CA LYS A 22 17.15 21.64 24.48
C LYS A 22 16.55 20.70 23.44
N SER A 23 17.17 19.54 23.27
CA SER A 23 16.65 18.45 22.44
C SER A 23 16.99 17.08 22.99
N PHE A 24 16.30 16.05 22.51
CA PHE A 24 16.61 14.65 22.77
C PHE A 24 16.41 13.82 21.50
N SER A 25 17.06 12.65 21.45
CA SER A 25 16.93 11.75 20.30
C SER A 25 16.16 10.48 20.68
N ILE A 26 15.21 10.10 19.82
CA ILE A 26 14.49 8.84 19.89
C ILE A 26 14.98 7.96 18.75
N ARG A 27 15.32 6.71 19.08
CA ARG A 27 15.60 5.67 18.11
C ARG A 27 14.58 4.56 18.28
N TYR A 28 13.84 4.26 17.22
CA TYR A 28 12.81 3.23 17.26
C TYR A 28 12.76 2.48 15.93
N HIS A 29 12.17 1.29 15.98
CA HIS A 29 11.89 0.52 14.78
C HIS A 29 10.42 0.70 14.44
N ASP A 30 10.15 1.18 13.23
CA ASP A 30 8.80 1.13 12.67
C ASP A 30 8.47 -0.34 12.33
N MET A 31 7.52 -0.88 13.09
CA MET A 31 7.15 -2.28 13.09
C MET A 31 5.63 -2.40 12.94
N PRO A 32 5.14 -3.30 12.07
CA PRO A 32 3.72 -3.61 12.05
C PRO A 32 3.22 -3.99 13.45
N ASP A 33 1.99 -3.60 13.76
CA ASP A 33 1.30 -3.91 15.02
C ASP A 33 1.89 -3.22 16.27
N VAL A 34 2.84 -2.29 16.09
CA VAL A 34 3.29 -1.39 17.16
C VAL A 34 2.53 -0.08 17.05
N ILE A 35 1.86 0.30 18.14
CA ILE A 35 1.04 1.51 18.21
C ILE A 35 1.92 2.75 18.07
N ASP A 36 1.42 3.74 17.33
CA ASP A 36 2.05 5.05 17.23
C ASP A 36 2.05 5.78 18.58
N PHE A 37 3.23 6.21 19.01
CA PHE A 37 3.44 6.97 20.25
C PHE A 37 3.88 8.40 19.99
N LEU A 38 4.01 8.79 18.71
CA LEU A 38 4.34 10.15 18.29
C LEU A 38 3.11 10.80 17.67
N VAL A 39 2.48 11.67 18.46
CA VAL A 39 1.23 12.33 18.08
C VAL A 39 1.53 13.78 17.73
N LEU A 40 0.87 14.28 16.69
CA LEU A 40 0.97 15.71 16.36
C LEU A 40 0.33 16.54 17.47
N ARG A 41 1.02 17.60 17.89
CA ARG A 41 0.55 18.53 18.93
C ARG A 41 -0.90 19.00 18.67
N GLN A 42 -1.22 19.38 17.43
CA GLN A 42 -2.58 19.78 17.04
C GLN A 42 -3.61 18.68 17.33
N PHE A 43 -3.34 17.44 16.89
CA PHE A 43 -4.26 16.32 17.08
C PHE A 43 -4.37 15.94 18.56
N TYR A 44 -3.28 16.00 19.30
CA TYR A 44 -3.29 15.78 20.75
C TYR A 44 -4.16 16.82 21.47
N ASP A 45 -3.96 18.11 21.17
CA ASP A 45 -4.70 19.19 21.81
C ASP A 45 -6.19 19.15 21.44
N GLU A 46 -6.53 18.88 20.17
CA GLU A 46 -7.90 18.69 19.70
C GLU A 46 -8.58 17.47 20.35
N ALA A 47 -7.90 16.32 20.38
CA ALA A 47 -8.42 15.09 20.98
C ALA A 47 -8.69 15.26 22.48
N ARG A 48 -7.86 16.03 23.19
CA ARG A 48 -8.06 16.34 24.61
C ARG A 48 -9.31 17.19 24.87
N GLN A 49 -9.67 18.07 23.95
CA GLN A 49 -10.85 18.92 24.09
C GLN A 49 -12.16 18.13 23.96
N ARG A 50 -12.14 16.95 23.33
CA ARG A 50 -13.33 16.09 23.17
C ARG A 50 -13.88 15.60 24.52
N ASN A 51 -13.00 15.41 25.52
CA ASN A 51 -13.37 15.04 26.89
C ASN A 51 -14.40 13.90 26.99
N TRP A 52 -14.07 12.77 26.37
CA TRP A 52 -14.93 11.58 26.31
C TRP A 52 -15.42 11.11 27.68
N GLN A 53 -16.71 10.80 27.77
CA GLN A 53 -17.38 10.27 28.96
C GLN A 53 -17.75 8.79 28.78
N SER A 54 -18.02 8.12 29.89
CA SER A 54 -18.59 6.77 29.86
C SER A 54 -19.89 6.78 29.06
N CYS A 55 -20.09 5.74 28.25
CA CYS A 55 -21.20 5.55 27.31
C CYS A 55 -21.17 6.42 26.05
N ASP A 56 -20.18 7.30 25.86
CA ASP A 56 -20.03 8.02 24.61
C ASP A 56 -19.73 7.06 23.45
N ARG A 57 -20.35 7.34 22.30
CA ARG A 57 -20.10 6.63 21.05
C ARG A 57 -18.97 7.30 20.28
N PHE A 58 -18.10 6.49 19.69
CA PHE A 58 -16.99 6.98 18.89
C PHE A 58 -16.83 6.14 17.61
N ARG A 59 -16.04 6.68 16.68
CA ARG A 59 -15.48 5.95 15.55
C ARG A 59 -13.95 6.08 15.49
N SER A 60 -13.28 5.13 14.86
CA SER A 60 -11.83 5.11 14.66
C SER A 60 -11.49 4.54 13.29
N ILE A 61 -10.40 4.99 12.68
CA ILE A 61 -9.93 4.44 11.39
C ILE A 61 -8.98 3.28 11.64
N ILE A 62 -9.31 2.13 11.06
CA ILE A 62 -8.42 0.96 10.99
C ILE A 62 -8.53 0.39 9.58
N ASP A 63 -7.38 0.20 8.90
CA ASP A 63 -7.30 -0.31 7.53
C ASP A 63 -8.23 0.44 6.54
N ASP A 64 -8.17 1.78 6.55
CA ASP A 64 -8.98 2.68 5.69
C ASP A 64 -10.51 2.53 5.86
N ALA A 65 -10.95 1.99 7.00
CA ALA A 65 -12.37 1.84 7.34
C ALA A 65 -12.66 2.41 8.73
N TRP A 66 -13.84 3.02 8.88
CA TRP A 66 -14.41 3.44 10.14
C TRP A 66 -14.95 2.24 10.92
N TRP A 67 -14.43 2.08 12.13
CA TRP A 67 -14.89 1.14 13.15
C TRP A 67 -15.54 1.90 14.28
N PHE A 68 -16.56 1.30 14.89
CA PHE A 68 -17.40 1.95 15.89
C PHE A 68 -17.32 1.26 17.24
N GLY A 69 -17.43 2.06 18.30
CA GLY A 69 -17.39 1.55 19.66
C GLY A 69 -18.02 2.51 20.66
N THR A 70 -17.93 2.09 21.92
CA THR A 70 -18.45 2.82 23.08
C THR A 70 -17.38 2.93 24.16
N VAL A 71 -17.22 4.11 24.73
CA VAL A 71 -16.32 4.33 25.87
C VAL A 71 -16.93 3.70 27.11
N LEU A 72 -16.17 2.88 27.83
CA LEU A 72 -16.62 2.25 29.07
C LEU A 72 -16.14 3.03 30.31
N SER A 73 -14.87 3.39 30.33
CA SER A 73 -14.25 4.09 31.44
C SER A 73 -12.92 4.70 31.03
N GLN A 74 -12.37 5.53 31.91
CA GLN A 74 -11.04 6.10 31.77
C GLN A 74 -10.19 5.74 32.99
N GLU A 75 -9.01 5.18 32.75
CA GLU A 75 -8.02 4.84 33.77
C GLU A 75 -6.61 4.88 33.18
N PRO A 76 -5.58 5.26 33.96
CA PRO A 76 -4.22 5.34 33.43
C PRO A 76 -3.74 3.95 32.95
N TYR A 77 -3.02 3.92 31.82
CA TYR A 77 -2.40 2.68 31.33
C TYR A 77 -1.39 2.11 32.33
N GLN A 78 -0.63 3.00 32.96
CA GLN A 78 0.37 2.68 33.98
C GLN A 78 0.10 3.51 35.24
N PRO A 79 -0.17 2.87 36.41
CA PRO A 79 -0.50 3.60 37.64
C PRO A 79 0.58 4.60 38.11
N GLN A 80 1.84 4.37 37.76
CA GLN A 80 2.95 5.27 38.07
C GLN A 80 2.96 6.57 37.25
N TYR A 81 2.17 6.64 36.17
CA TYR A 81 2.02 7.82 35.31
C TYR A 81 0.53 8.20 35.19
N PRO A 82 -0.10 8.64 36.29
CA PRO A 82 -1.55 8.89 36.32
C PRO A 82 -1.99 10.00 35.36
N ASP A 83 -1.10 10.93 35.03
CA ASP A 83 -1.36 12.05 34.11
C ASP A 83 -1.14 11.69 32.63
N SER A 84 -0.73 10.45 32.33
CA SER A 84 -0.53 9.99 30.96
C SER A 84 -1.86 9.71 30.28
N HIS A 85 -2.07 10.34 29.12
CA HIS A 85 -3.23 10.09 28.27
C HIS A 85 -3.02 8.92 27.29
N PHE A 86 -1.85 8.30 27.29
CA PHE A 86 -1.56 7.15 26.43
C PHE A 86 -2.41 5.96 26.89
N GLN A 87 -3.23 5.42 25.98
CA GLN A 87 -4.09 4.25 26.21
C GLN A 87 -4.93 4.33 27.51
N CYS A 88 -5.47 5.51 27.81
CA CYS A 88 -6.18 5.75 29.07
C CYS A 88 -7.69 5.49 29.01
N TYR A 89 -8.28 5.23 27.83
CA TYR A 89 -9.70 4.88 27.72
C TYR A 89 -9.87 3.38 27.52
N ILE A 90 -10.70 2.75 28.34
CA ILE A 90 -11.20 1.41 28.07
C ILE A 90 -12.44 1.56 27.20
N VAL A 91 -12.42 0.91 26.04
CA VAL A 91 -13.51 0.95 25.07
C VAL A 91 -14.05 -0.44 24.82
N ARG A 92 -15.29 -0.52 24.34
CA ARG A 92 -15.88 -1.72 23.76
C ARG A 92 -16.24 -1.44 22.31
N TRP A 93 -15.62 -2.17 21.40
CA TRP A 93 -15.97 -2.19 19.99
C TRP A 93 -17.34 -2.85 19.77
N ASP A 94 -18.00 -2.54 18.67
CA ASP A 94 -19.32 -3.10 18.36
C ASP A 94 -19.29 -4.62 18.11
N ASN A 95 -18.11 -5.16 17.79
CA ASN A 95 -17.85 -6.61 17.72
C ASN A 95 -17.67 -7.26 19.11
N THR A 96 -17.88 -6.51 20.21
CA THR A 96 -17.73 -6.87 21.63
C THR A 96 -16.31 -6.93 22.19
N GLU A 97 -15.28 -6.74 21.37
CA GLU A 97 -13.90 -6.70 21.84
C GLU A 97 -13.65 -5.49 22.74
N ILE A 98 -12.81 -5.67 23.75
CA ILE A 98 -12.44 -4.63 24.71
C ILE A 98 -10.96 -4.33 24.54
N GLU A 99 -10.64 -3.05 24.41
CA GLU A 99 -9.29 -2.57 24.18
C GLU A 99 -9.04 -1.27 24.93
N LYS A 100 -7.77 -0.88 25.06
CA LYS A 100 -7.37 0.43 25.54
C LYS A 100 -6.93 1.33 24.40
N LEU A 101 -7.58 2.49 24.28
CA LEU A 101 -7.30 3.51 23.28
C LEU A 101 -6.84 4.82 23.94
N SER A 102 -6.09 5.61 23.17
CA SER A 102 -5.73 6.97 23.52
C SER A 102 -6.77 7.96 22.97
N PRO A 103 -6.87 9.19 23.50
CA PRO A 103 -7.84 10.16 23.03
C PRO A 103 -7.78 10.45 21.52
N TRP A 104 -6.57 10.43 20.94
CA TRP A 104 -6.31 10.70 19.51
C TRP A 104 -6.60 9.52 18.58
N ASP A 105 -6.94 8.36 19.14
CA ASP A 105 -7.34 7.19 18.37
C ASP A 105 -8.87 7.20 18.11
N MET A 106 -9.60 8.16 18.67
CA MET A 106 -11.06 8.22 18.65
C MET A 106 -11.59 9.55 18.09
N GLU A 107 -12.57 9.45 17.20
CA GLU A 107 -13.28 10.56 16.57
C GLU A 107 -14.79 10.52 16.90
N PRO A 108 -15.47 11.67 16.98
CA PRO A 108 -16.91 11.73 17.09
C PRO A 108 -17.57 11.14 15.83
N ILE A 109 -18.73 10.52 16.05
CA ILE A 109 -19.60 10.09 14.96
C ILE A 109 -20.40 11.32 14.51
N PRO A 110 -20.30 11.77 13.25
CA PRO A 110 -21.13 12.86 12.74
C PRO A 110 -22.61 12.47 12.75
N ASP A 111 -23.50 13.45 12.99
CA ASP A 111 -24.95 13.22 13.10
C ASP A 111 -25.59 12.61 11.84
N ASN A 112 -24.93 12.74 10.70
CA ASN A 112 -25.43 12.35 9.38
C ASN A 112 -24.80 11.06 8.84
N VAL A 113 -24.12 10.27 9.66
CA VAL A 113 -23.55 8.98 9.25
C VAL A 113 -24.53 7.86 9.56
N ASP A 114 -24.96 7.14 8.52
CA ASP A 114 -25.76 5.94 8.67
C ASP A 114 -24.96 4.88 9.44
N PRO A 115 -25.59 4.16 10.39
CA PRO A 115 -24.94 3.04 11.06
C PRO A 115 -24.61 1.93 10.05
N PRO A 116 -23.58 1.11 10.30
CA PRO A 116 -23.27 -0.02 9.45
C PRO A 116 -24.46 -1.00 9.39
N GLU A 117 -24.64 -1.66 8.23
CA GLU A 117 -25.76 -2.59 7.98
C GLU A 117 -25.80 -3.74 9.01
N GLU A 118 -24.63 -4.19 9.45
CA GLU A 118 -24.46 -5.21 10.47
C GLU A 118 -23.68 -4.66 11.67
N LEU A 119 -24.11 -5.03 12.89
CA LEU A 119 -23.40 -4.66 14.11
C LEU A 119 -21.97 -5.24 14.09
N GLY A 120 -20.98 -4.38 14.30
CA GLY A 120 -19.56 -4.74 14.25
C GLY A 120 -18.95 -4.73 12.85
N ALA A 121 -19.71 -4.37 11.81
CA ALA A 121 -19.15 -4.11 10.48
C ALA A 121 -18.53 -2.70 10.41
N SER A 122 -17.55 -2.56 9.52
CA SER A 122 -16.86 -1.29 9.24
C SER A 122 -17.48 -0.55 8.06
N ILE A 123 -17.29 0.76 8.00
CA ILE A 123 -17.70 1.61 6.86
C ILE A 123 -16.46 2.15 6.16
N SER A 124 -16.37 2.05 4.84
CA SER A 124 -15.22 2.60 4.10
C SER A 124 -15.06 4.10 4.34
N VAL A 125 -13.83 4.55 4.57
CA VAL A 125 -13.54 5.98 4.71
C VAL A 125 -13.62 6.65 3.34
N THR A 126 -14.30 7.80 3.27
CA THR A 126 -14.39 8.58 2.03
C THR A 126 -13.19 9.52 1.88
N SER A 127 -12.87 9.93 0.65
CA SER A 127 -11.77 10.89 0.39
C SER A 127 -11.95 12.21 1.15
N ASP A 128 -13.17 12.75 1.20
CA ASP A 128 -13.50 13.99 1.90
C ASP A 128 -13.31 13.86 3.42
N GLU A 129 -13.55 12.68 3.99
CA GLU A 129 -13.30 12.42 5.40
C GLU A 129 -11.81 12.30 5.69
N LEU A 130 -11.05 11.62 4.82
CA LEU A 130 -9.60 11.52 4.95
C LEU A 130 -8.95 12.91 4.87
N GLU A 131 -9.45 13.79 4.00
CA GLU A 131 -8.97 15.17 3.89
C GLU A 131 -9.19 15.97 5.18
N LYS A 132 -10.33 15.77 5.86
CA LYS A 132 -10.63 16.44 7.14
C LYS A 132 -9.71 16.02 8.28
N LEU A 133 -9.09 14.83 8.17
CA LEU A 133 -8.12 14.31 9.14
C LEU A 133 -6.70 14.78 8.87
N LEU A 134 -6.46 15.47 7.75
CA LEU A 134 -5.15 16.02 7.47
C LEU A 134 -4.81 17.14 8.46
N TYR A 135 -3.52 17.26 8.73
CA TYR A 135 -2.98 18.38 9.50
C TYR A 135 -3.42 19.72 8.89
N LYS A 136 -3.92 20.61 9.74
CA LYS A 136 -4.33 21.96 9.36
C LYS A 136 -3.19 22.94 9.62
N PRO A 137 -2.59 23.53 8.57
CA PRO A 137 -1.45 24.41 8.72
C PRO A 137 -1.75 25.63 9.59
N GLN A 138 -0.79 26.01 10.43
CA GLN A 138 -0.85 27.23 11.22
C GLN A 138 -0.36 28.43 10.41
N ALA A 139 -0.75 29.63 10.85
CA ALA A 139 -0.31 30.88 10.22
C ALA A 139 1.23 30.96 10.16
N GLY A 140 1.75 31.26 8.97
CA GLY A 140 3.18 31.38 8.71
C GLY A 140 3.91 30.08 8.33
N GLU A 141 3.32 28.88 8.53
CA GLU A 141 3.96 27.61 8.14
C GLU A 141 4.13 27.44 6.63
N TRP A 142 3.36 28.21 5.85
CA TRP A 142 3.38 28.26 4.38
C TRP A 142 3.66 29.66 3.82
N GLY A 143 4.21 30.56 4.65
CA GLY A 143 4.49 31.94 4.25
C GLY A 143 3.23 32.81 4.23
N GLN A 144 3.06 33.61 3.18
CA GLN A 144 1.97 34.59 3.05
C GLN A 144 0.70 33.99 2.42
N LYS A 145 0.84 32.90 1.67
CA LYS A 145 -0.25 32.20 0.99
C LYS A 145 -0.72 30.98 1.79
N SER A 146 -1.91 30.48 1.48
CA SER A 146 -2.38 29.20 2.02
C SER A 146 -1.54 28.03 1.48
N ARG A 147 -1.57 26.89 2.19
CA ARG A 147 -0.94 25.66 1.71
C ARG A 147 -1.44 25.27 0.33
N ASP A 148 -2.75 25.37 0.09
CA ASP A 148 -3.34 24.85 -1.15
C ASP A 148 -2.94 25.71 -2.35
N GLU A 149 -3.02 27.04 -2.23
CA GLU A 149 -2.53 27.96 -3.27
C GLU A 149 -1.05 27.76 -3.56
N GLU A 150 -0.24 27.55 -2.51
CA GLU A 150 1.19 27.40 -2.64
C GLU A 150 1.58 26.02 -3.20
N CYS A 151 0.87 24.95 -2.83
CA CYS A 151 1.00 23.63 -3.43
C CYS A 151 0.71 23.70 -4.93
N ASP A 152 -0.42 24.30 -5.34
CA ASP A 152 -0.82 24.37 -6.74
C ASP A 152 0.20 25.19 -7.56
N ARG A 153 0.71 26.30 -7.00
CA ARG A 153 1.78 27.10 -7.60
C ARG A 153 3.08 26.29 -7.77
N ILE A 154 3.52 25.59 -6.73
CA ILE A 154 4.77 24.82 -6.77
C ILE A 154 4.63 23.61 -7.71
N ILE A 155 3.47 22.95 -7.76
CA ILE A 155 3.19 21.89 -8.74
C ILE A 155 3.36 22.44 -10.16
N SER A 156 2.81 23.62 -10.47
CA SER A 156 3.00 24.25 -11.78
C SER A 156 4.47 24.55 -12.08
N GLY A 157 5.25 24.99 -11.09
CA GLY A 157 6.70 25.19 -11.23
C GLY A 157 7.45 23.87 -11.50
N ILE A 158 7.08 22.79 -10.81
CA ILE A 158 7.66 21.46 -11.07
C ILE A 158 7.30 20.96 -12.47
N ASP A 159 6.05 21.14 -12.91
CA ASP A 159 5.60 20.76 -14.26
C ASP A 159 6.39 21.49 -15.35
N GLN A 160 6.75 22.76 -15.12
CA GLN A 160 7.63 23.51 -16.02
C GLN A 160 9.07 22.95 -16.02
N LEU A 161 9.63 22.60 -14.86
CA LEU A 161 10.96 21.98 -14.77
C LEU A 161 11.03 20.62 -15.46
N LEU A 162 9.97 19.81 -15.33
CA LEU A 162 9.89 18.48 -15.95
C LEU A 162 9.93 18.52 -17.48
N ASN A 163 9.63 19.67 -18.09
CA ASN A 163 9.76 19.88 -19.53
C ASN A 163 11.19 20.22 -19.98
N LEU A 164 12.15 20.38 -19.06
CA LEU A 164 13.54 20.69 -19.38
C LEU A 164 14.38 19.41 -19.46
N ASP A 165 15.20 19.26 -20.50
CA ASP A 165 16.08 18.11 -20.68
C ASP A 165 17.03 17.89 -19.49
N ILE A 166 17.46 18.99 -18.85
CA ILE A 166 18.33 18.94 -17.67
C ILE A 166 17.68 18.25 -16.46
N ALA A 167 16.34 18.20 -16.41
CA ALA A 167 15.58 17.57 -15.34
C ALA A 167 15.27 16.08 -15.61
N ALA A 168 15.56 15.56 -16.81
CA ALA A 168 15.14 14.23 -17.22
C ALA A 168 15.58 13.11 -16.26
N ALA A 169 16.80 13.19 -15.71
CA ALA A 169 17.32 12.21 -14.75
C ALA A 169 16.66 12.26 -13.36
N PHE A 170 15.89 13.32 -13.07
CA PHE A 170 15.22 13.58 -11.79
C PHE A 170 13.70 13.62 -11.92
N ALA A 171 13.18 13.31 -13.11
CA ALA A 171 11.76 13.35 -13.41
C ALA A 171 10.98 12.25 -12.70
N GLY A 172 11.63 11.17 -12.29
CA GLY A 172 11.01 10.07 -11.55
C GLY A 172 12.04 9.31 -10.70
N PRO A 173 11.60 8.28 -9.95
CA PRO A 173 12.49 7.51 -9.09
C PRO A 173 13.62 6.85 -9.87
N VAL A 174 14.81 6.78 -9.25
CA VAL A 174 15.95 6.05 -9.82
C VAL A 174 15.58 4.58 -9.98
N ASP A 175 15.71 4.06 -11.20
CA ASP A 175 15.46 2.65 -11.48
C ASP A 175 16.50 1.76 -10.80
N LEU A 176 16.06 1.04 -9.76
CA LEU A 176 16.91 0.13 -9.00
C LEU A 176 17.27 -1.15 -9.76
N CYS A 177 16.58 -1.48 -10.85
CA CYS A 177 17.00 -2.57 -11.74
C CYS A 177 18.27 -2.16 -12.50
N THR A 178 18.33 -0.91 -12.95
CA THR A 178 19.50 -0.34 -13.63
C THR A 178 20.62 0.04 -12.64
N TYR A 179 20.26 0.61 -11.48
CA TYR A 179 21.20 1.10 -10.46
C TYR A 179 20.99 0.41 -9.09
N PRO A 180 21.24 -0.91 -8.97
CA PRO A 180 20.93 -1.68 -7.76
C PRO A 180 21.74 -1.25 -6.52
N LYS A 181 22.88 -0.57 -6.72
CA LYS A 181 23.70 -0.03 -5.62
C LYS A 181 23.16 1.27 -5.04
N TYR A 182 22.24 1.95 -5.71
CA TYR A 182 21.71 3.25 -5.29
C TYR A 182 21.14 3.21 -3.88
N CYS A 183 20.28 2.23 -3.59
CA CYS A 183 19.65 2.03 -2.29
C CYS A 183 20.61 1.56 -1.18
N THR A 184 21.88 1.27 -1.50
CA THR A 184 22.91 0.95 -0.49
C THR A 184 23.65 2.18 0.01
N VAL A 185 23.55 3.28 -0.73
CA VAL A 185 24.25 4.55 -0.46
C VAL A 185 23.25 5.63 -0.09
N VAL A 186 22.17 5.75 -0.85
CA VAL A 186 21.12 6.75 -0.66
C VAL A 186 20.05 6.22 0.29
N ALA A 187 19.98 6.82 1.48
CA ALA A 187 19.03 6.43 2.53
C ALA A 187 17.60 6.91 2.26
N TYR A 188 17.43 8.08 1.62
CA TYR A 188 16.14 8.69 1.33
C TYR A 188 16.05 9.05 -0.17
N PRO A 189 15.61 8.12 -1.04
CA PRO A 189 15.35 8.42 -2.45
C PRO A 189 14.23 9.45 -2.60
N THR A 190 14.42 10.44 -3.46
CA THR A 190 13.41 11.42 -3.86
C THR A 190 13.70 11.92 -5.27
N ASP A 191 12.69 12.50 -5.91
CA ASP A 191 12.66 12.98 -7.28
C ASP A 191 11.50 13.98 -7.48
N LEU A 192 11.49 14.69 -8.60
CA LEU A 192 10.51 15.75 -8.85
C LEU A 192 9.06 15.24 -8.89
N TYR A 193 8.82 14.05 -9.45
CA TYR A 193 7.47 13.50 -9.52
C TYR A 193 6.98 13.03 -8.15
N THR A 194 7.84 12.42 -7.33
CA THR A 194 7.53 12.08 -5.95
C THR A 194 7.15 13.33 -5.14
N ILE A 195 7.94 14.42 -5.25
CA ILE A 195 7.64 15.69 -4.59
C ILE A 195 6.31 16.27 -5.09
N ARG A 196 6.07 16.25 -6.40
CA ARG A 196 4.82 16.70 -7.02
C ARG A 196 3.62 15.92 -6.49
N MET A 197 3.70 14.60 -6.42
CA MET A 197 2.61 13.76 -5.89
C MET A 197 2.38 13.98 -4.39
N ARG A 198 3.44 14.26 -3.63
CA ARG A 198 3.31 14.69 -2.23
C ARG A 198 2.59 16.02 -2.09
N LEU A 199 2.84 16.99 -2.98
CA LEU A 199 2.11 18.27 -2.98
C LEU A 199 0.63 18.08 -3.34
N VAL A 200 0.32 17.28 -4.36
CA VAL A 200 -1.06 16.95 -4.74
C VAL A 200 -1.82 16.37 -3.55
N ASN A 201 -1.20 15.43 -2.82
CA ASN A 201 -1.79 14.78 -1.65
C ASN A 201 -1.62 15.56 -0.33
N ARG A 202 -1.19 16.83 -0.40
CA ARG A 202 -1.01 17.71 0.78
C ARG A 202 -0.13 17.09 1.88
N PHE A 203 0.84 16.27 1.48
CA PHE A 203 1.69 15.47 2.36
C PHE A 203 2.55 16.32 3.30
N TYR A 204 3.09 17.42 2.78
CA TYR A 204 3.93 18.30 3.58
C TYR A 204 3.05 19.06 4.57
N ARG A 205 3.41 18.99 5.86
CA ARG A 205 2.76 19.79 6.90
C ARG A 205 3.22 21.26 6.85
N ARG A 206 4.49 21.48 6.49
CA ARG A 206 5.17 22.78 6.50
C ARG A 206 5.99 22.96 5.24
N LEU A 207 6.15 24.20 4.79
CA LEU A 207 6.99 24.54 3.64
C LEU A 207 8.46 24.14 3.85
N SER A 208 8.96 24.19 5.08
CA SER A 208 10.33 23.77 5.41
C SER A 208 10.59 22.28 5.16
N ALA A 209 9.59 21.42 5.31
CA ALA A 209 9.72 19.99 5.01
C ALA A 209 9.86 19.75 3.49
N LEU A 210 9.10 20.50 2.68
CA LEU A 210 9.25 20.50 1.23
C LEU A 210 10.64 21.00 0.81
N VAL A 211 11.08 22.14 1.38
CA VAL A 211 12.41 22.71 1.11
C VAL A 211 13.53 21.72 1.43
N TRP A 212 13.42 21.01 2.56
CA TRP A 212 14.38 19.96 2.93
C TRP A 212 14.43 18.84 1.90
N GLU A 213 13.28 18.37 1.42
CA GLU A 213 13.22 17.30 0.42
C GLU A 213 13.76 17.74 -0.95
N VAL A 214 13.46 18.98 -1.38
CA VAL A 214 14.00 19.55 -2.62
C VAL A 214 15.53 19.61 -2.60
N ARG A 215 16.13 19.98 -1.46
CA ARG A 215 17.60 19.93 -1.26
C ARG A 215 18.15 18.50 -1.35
N TYR A 216 17.35 17.51 -0.97
CA TYR A 216 17.76 16.11 -0.97
C TYR A 216 17.96 15.53 -2.38
N ILE A 217 17.37 16.14 -3.42
CA ILE A 217 17.65 15.77 -4.83
C ILE A 217 19.14 15.96 -5.15
N GLU A 218 19.69 17.16 -4.89
CA GLU A 218 21.11 17.45 -5.09
C GLU A 218 21.99 16.62 -4.15
N HIS A 219 21.63 16.54 -2.87
CA HIS A 219 22.39 15.75 -1.89
C HIS A 219 22.55 14.30 -2.34
N ASN A 220 21.46 13.65 -2.75
CA ASN A 220 21.49 12.27 -3.24
C ASN A 220 22.34 12.13 -4.51
N ALA A 221 22.22 13.08 -5.44
CA ALA A 221 23.01 13.08 -6.67
C ALA A 221 24.51 13.15 -6.38
N ARG A 222 24.95 14.02 -5.46
CA ARG A 222 26.35 14.14 -5.04
C ARG A 222 26.85 12.98 -4.17
N THR A 223 25.95 12.35 -3.42
CA THR A 223 26.31 11.21 -2.56
C THR A 223 26.55 9.94 -3.39
N PHE A 224 25.77 9.75 -4.45
CA PHE A 224 25.88 8.55 -5.29
C PHE A 224 26.82 8.72 -6.49
N ASN A 225 26.88 9.91 -7.09
CA ASN A 225 27.69 10.19 -8.28
C ASN A 225 28.93 11.00 -7.93
N GLU A 226 29.88 11.10 -8.86
CA GLU A 226 31.02 12.01 -8.73
C GLU A 226 30.53 13.47 -8.57
N PRO A 227 31.01 14.24 -7.56
CA PRO A 227 30.45 15.56 -7.22
C PRO A 227 30.44 16.59 -8.35
N GLU A 228 31.37 16.51 -9.30
CA GLU A 228 31.51 17.42 -10.44
C GLU A 228 30.89 16.88 -11.74
N SER A 229 30.28 15.70 -11.68
CA SER A 229 29.62 15.06 -12.82
C SER A 229 28.51 15.95 -13.41
N VAL A 230 28.17 15.70 -14.68
CA VAL A 230 27.08 16.43 -15.34
C VAL A 230 25.76 16.26 -14.57
N ILE A 231 25.46 15.06 -14.09
CA ILE A 231 24.25 14.79 -13.30
C ILE A 231 24.26 15.55 -11.96
N ALA A 232 25.38 15.60 -11.23
CA ALA A 232 25.46 16.36 -9.99
C ALA A 232 25.31 17.88 -10.22
N ARG A 233 25.91 18.42 -11.28
CA ARG A 233 25.74 19.82 -11.68
C ARG A 233 24.30 20.13 -12.13
N SER A 234 23.67 19.23 -12.87
CA SER A 234 22.26 19.32 -13.25
C SER A 234 21.36 19.33 -12.02
N ALA A 235 21.62 18.45 -11.04
CA ALA A 235 20.89 18.38 -9.78
C ALA A 235 20.96 19.71 -9.01
N LYS A 236 22.17 20.28 -8.85
CA LYS A 236 22.36 21.60 -8.23
C LYS A 236 21.49 22.65 -8.93
N LYS A 237 21.58 22.74 -10.26
CA LYS A 237 20.86 23.76 -11.03
C LYS A 237 19.33 23.67 -10.86
N ILE A 238 18.74 22.47 -10.96
CA ILE A 238 17.29 22.30 -10.80
C ILE A 238 16.85 22.57 -9.35
N THR A 239 17.64 22.13 -8.37
CA THR A 239 17.35 22.31 -6.94
C THR A 239 17.41 23.80 -6.58
N ASP A 240 18.47 24.51 -6.97
CA ASP A 240 18.60 25.95 -6.73
C ASP A 240 17.45 26.74 -7.34
N GLN A 241 17.10 26.43 -8.59
CA GLN A 241 16.00 27.09 -9.28
C GLN A 241 14.65 26.86 -8.58
N LEU A 242 14.37 25.62 -8.15
CA LEU A 242 13.14 25.29 -7.42
C LEU A 242 13.11 25.93 -6.04
N LEU A 243 14.24 25.98 -5.32
CA LEU A 243 14.33 26.65 -4.02
C LEU A 243 14.11 28.17 -4.14
N LYS A 244 14.69 28.82 -5.16
CA LYS A 244 14.42 30.23 -5.45
C LYS A 244 12.93 30.47 -5.73
N PHE A 245 12.30 29.57 -6.49
CA PHE A 245 10.87 29.65 -6.81
C PHE A 245 9.97 29.47 -5.58
N ILE A 246 10.31 28.54 -4.69
CA ILE A 246 9.60 28.32 -3.43
C ILE A 246 9.75 29.55 -2.51
N LYS A 247 10.95 30.12 -2.41
CA LYS A 247 11.22 31.30 -1.57
C LYS A 247 10.47 32.55 -2.07
N ASN A 248 10.32 32.72 -3.38
CA ASN A 248 9.63 33.85 -3.98
C ASN A 248 8.16 33.51 -4.30
N GLN A 249 7.25 33.73 -3.33
CA GLN A 249 5.82 33.43 -3.49
C GLN A 249 5.09 34.28 -4.54
N HIS A 250 5.71 35.36 -5.02
CA HIS A 250 5.17 36.20 -6.08
C HIS A 250 5.57 35.71 -7.48
N CYS A 251 6.56 34.82 -7.58
CA CYS A 251 6.97 34.25 -8.85
C CYS A 251 5.97 33.18 -9.31
N THR A 252 5.50 33.30 -10.55
CA THR A 252 4.57 32.35 -11.20
C THR A 252 5.22 31.54 -12.31
N ASN A 253 6.39 31.97 -12.79
CA ASN A 253 7.14 31.31 -13.85
C ASN A 253 8.55 30.97 -13.37
N ILE A 254 8.79 29.67 -13.12
CA ILE A 254 10.09 29.19 -12.62
C ILE A 254 11.23 29.46 -13.61
N SER A 255 10.92 29.54 -14.91
CA SER A 255 11.91 29.71 -15.97
C SER A 255 12.63 31.06 -15.88
N GLU A 256 11.96 32.10 -15.35
CA GLU A 256 12.53 33.45 -15.16
C GLU A 256 13.70 33.44 -14.17
N LEU A 257 13.76 32.45 -13.28
CA LEU A 257 14.81 32.32 -12.27
C LEU A 257 16.11 31.73 -12.83
N SER A 258 16.08 31.16 -14.04
CA SER A 258 17.27 30.60 -14.72
C SER A 258 18.33 31.65 -15.04
N ASN A 259 17.93 32.93 -15.11
CA ASN A 259 18.75 34.04 -15.61
C ASN A 259 19.37 34.89 -14.49
N THR A 260 19.11 34.58 -13.21
CA THR A 260 19.80 35.25 -12.10
C THR A 260 21.14 34.59 -11.88
N SER A 261 22.14 35.23 -12.48
CA SER A 261 23.56 34.92 -12.58
C SER A 261 24.19 34.22 -11.37
N GLU A 262 25.26 33.50 -11.67
CA GLU A 262 26.21 32.75 -10.84
C GLU A 262 26.89 33.54 -9.68
N ASN A 263 26.30 34.64 -9.21
CA ASN A 263 26.93 35.58 -8.26
C ASN A 263 26.37 35.54 -6.82
N ASP A 264 25.41 34.67 -6.50
CA ASP A 264 24.84 34.54 -5.14
C ASP A 264 25.36 33.29 -4.40
N GLU A 265 26.66 32.96 -4.52
CA GLU A 265 27.28 31.84 -3.80
C GLU A 265 27.42 32.06 -2.28
N GLU A 266 26.96 33.19 -1.72
CA GLU A 266 27.24 33.54 -0.31
C GLU A 266 26.07 33.39 0.68
N ASN A 267 24.93 32.77 0.33
CA ASN A 267 23.82 32.60 1.29
C ASN A 267 23.25 31.17 1.40
N ALA A 268 24.03 30.15 1.03
CA ALA A 268 23.78 28.83 1.58
C ALA A 268 24.28 28.85 3.03
N GLU A 269 23.37 29.09 3.98
CA GLU A 269 23.65 28.80 5.39
C GLU A 269 24.23 27.38 5.45
N ASP A 270 25.50 27.27 5.81
CA ASP A 270 26.20 26.01 6.01
C ASP A 270 25.32 25.13 6.90
N LEU A 271 24.78 24.07 6.29
CA LEU A 271 24.04 23.07 7.03
C LEU A 271 25.02 22.44 8.02
N ASP A 272 24.76 22.63 9.30
CA ASP A 272 25.42 21.87 10.35
C ASP A 272 25.21 20.37 10.06
N ASP A 273 26.28 19.73 9.58
CA ASP A 273 26.38 18.30 9.24
C ASP A 273 26.05 17.38 10.44
N SER A 274 25.81 17.96 11.62
CA SER A 274 25.42 17.26 12.85
C SER A 274 23.99 16.66 12.82
N ASP A 275 23.09 17.13 11.95
CA ASP A 275 21.69 16.67 11.88
C ASP A 275 21.40 15.66 10.74
N LEU A 276 22.40 15.27 9.96
CA LEU A 276 22.25 14.25 8.91
C LEU A 276 22.49 12.82 9.47
N PRO A 277 21.54 11.88 9.29
CA PRO A 277 21.73 10.50 9.74
C PRO A 277 22.82 9.78 8.92
N LYS A 278 23.92 9.39 9.57
CA LYS A 278 25.03 8.65 8.96
C LYS A 278 24.67 7.16 8.78
N THR A 279 24.89 6.61 7.58
CA THR A 279 24.71 5.17 7.32
C THR A 279 26.01 4.40 7.62
N SER A 280 25.90 3.31 8.38
CA SER A 280 27.02 2.43 8.71
C SER A 280 27.34 1.50 7.52
N SER A 281 28.50 1.70 6.90
CA SER A 281 28.99 0.96 5.73
C SER A 281 29.47 -0.47 6.09
N GLY A 282 28.58 -1.44 5.96
CA GLY A 282 28.89 -2.87 6.02
C GLY A 282 28.99 -3.49 4.62
N ARG A 283 30.19 -3.95 4.24
CA ARG A 283 30.52 -4.63 2.96
C ARG A 283 29.59 -5.83 2.69
N ARG A 284 28.93 -5.90 1.51
CA ARG A 284 28.06 -7.03 1.09
C ARG A 284 28.51 -7.62 -0.26
N ARG A 285 28.29 -8.94 -0.42
CA ARG A 285 28.57 -9.76 -1.62
C ARG A 285 27.48 -9.59 -2.69
N ASP A 286 27.83 -9.76 -3.97
CA ASP A 286 26.94 -9.48 -5.11
C ASP A 286 25.90 -10.59 -5.35
N TYR A 287 24.67 -10.21 -5.71
CA TYR A 287 23.49 -11.10 -5.85
C TYR A 287 23.68 -12.26 -6.84
N ARG A 288 24.42 -12.01 -7.92
CA ARG A 288 24.71 -12.98 -8.98
C ARG A 288 25.69 -14.08 -8.54
N ASP A 289 26.39 -13.89 -7.43
CA ASP A 289 27.27 -14.91 -6.84
C ASP A 289 26.50 -15.91 -5.96
N ILE A 290 25.24 -15.62 -5.64
CA ILE A 290 24.42 -16.36 -4.67
C ILE A 290 23.20 -17.02 -5.34
N ILE A 291 22.67 -16.42 -6.41
CA ILE A 291 21.44 -16.86 -7.08
C ILE A 291 21.72 -17.28 -8.53
N ASP A 292 21.59 -18.58 -8.81
CA ASP A 292 21.91 -19.20 -10.10
C ASP A 292 20.93 -18.81 -11.22
N THR A 293 19.65 -18.68 -10.92
CA THR A 293 18.62 -18.35 -11.91
C THR A 293 17.75 -17.21 -11.42
N PRO A 294 18.11 -15.95 -11.69
CA PRO A 294 17.30 -14.79 -11.32
C PRO A 294 15.90 -14.86 -11.95
N MET A 295 14.88 -14.42 -11.21
CA MET A 295 13.50 -14.29 -11.69
C MET A 295 12.82 -13.16 -10.92
N ASP A 296 11.92 -12.45 -11.58
CA ASP A 296 11.17 -11.33 -11.04
C ASP A 296 9.76 -11.21 -11.67
N PHE A 297 8.87 -10.43 -11.06
CA PHE A 297 7.48 -10.31 -11.51
C PHE A 297 7.32 -9.57 -12.83
N GLY A 298 8.25 -8.69 -13.20
CA GLY A 298 8.24 -8.01 -14.50
C GLY A 298 8.47 -9.02 -15.62
N THR A 299 9.52 -9.84 -15.50
CA THR A 299 9.82 -10.94 -16.43
C THR A 299 8.65 -11.93 -16.53
N VAL A 300 8.03 -12.30 -15.40
CA VAL A 300 6.88 -13.22 -15.40
C VAL A 300 5.66 -12.61 -16.09
N ARG A 301 5.38 -11.32 -15.89
CA ARG A 301 4.28 -10.60 -16.55
C ARG A 301 4.46 -10.58 -18.06
N GLU A 302 5.63 -10.19 -18.54
CA GLU A 302 5.93 -10.14 -19.97
C GLU A 302 5.79 -11.51 -20.64
N THR A 303 6.25 -12.58 -19.97
CA THR A 303 6.13 -13.96 -20.45
C THR A 303 4.66 -14.41 -20.50
N LEU A 304 3.84 -13.96 -19.54
CA LEU A 304 2.42 -14.26 -19.48
C LEU A 304 1.64 -13.55 -20.59
N ASP A 305 1.90 -12.25 -20.79
CA ASP A 305 1.24 -11.44 -21.81
C ASP A 305 1.60 -11.89 -23.23
N ALA A 306 2.82 -12.39 -23.43
CA ALA A 306 3.26 -13.02 -24.67
C ALA A 306 2.61 -14.40 -24.93
N GLY A 307 1.88 -14.97 -23.96
CA GLY A 307 1.24 -16.28 -24.08
C GLY A 307 2.23 -17.45 -24.02
N ASN A 308 3.43 -17.25 -23.48
CA ASN A 308 4.53 -18.23 -23.50
C ASN A 308 4.47 -19.26 -22.35
N TYR A 309 3.36 -19.32 -21.61
CA TYR A 309 3.11 -20.39 -20.64
C TYR A 309 2.11 -21.41 -21.19
N ASP A 310 2.61 -22.59 -21.53
CA ASP A 310 1.77 -23.72 -22.00
C ASP A 310 0.78 -24.24 -20.94
N SER A 311 1.06 -23.95 -19.66
CA SER A 311 0.16 -24.31 -18.56
C SER A 311 0.31 -23.39 -17.36
N PRO A 312 -0.73 -23.28 -16.51
CA PRO A 312 -0.65 -22.57 -15.24
C PRO A 312 0.44 -23.13 -14.30
N LEU A 313 0.93 -24.35 -14.53
CA LEU A 313 1.99 -24.95 -13.72
C LEU A 313 3.36 -24.35 -14.05
N GLU A 314 3.63 -24.01 -15.32
CA GLU A 314 4.89 -23.36 -15.71
C GLU A 314 4.93 -21.93 -15.16
N PHE A 315 3.84 -21.19 -15.27
CA PHE A 315 3.68 -19.89 -14.59
C PHE A 315 3.92 -19.98 -13.08
N CYS A 316 3.37 -21.02 -12.41
CA CYS A 316 3.62 -21.24 -10.99
C CYS A 316 5.10 -21.51 -10.67
N LYS A 317 5.87 -22.12 -11.58
CA LYS A 317 7.29 -22.40 -11.33
C LYS A 317 8.08 -21.11 -11.25
N ASP A 318 7.88 -20.18 -12.19
CA ASP A 318 8.63 -18.93 -12.21
C ASP A 318 8.26 -18.03 -11.04
N ILE A 319 6.97 -17.95 -10.69
CA ILE A 319 6.55 -17.23 -9.47
C ILE A 319 7.17 -17.84 -8.19
N ARG A 320 7.20 -19.17 -8.07
CA ARG A 320 7.84 -19.84 -6.93
C ARG A 320 9.35 -19.67 -6.92
N LEU A 321 9.98 -19.52 -8.09
CA LEU A 321 11.41 -19.26 -8.23
C LEU A 321 11.76 -17.87 -7.67
N ILE A 322 10.93 -16.85 -7.91
CA ILE A 322 11.08 -15.52 -7.27
C ILE A 322 11.15 -15.66 -5.75
N PHE A 323 10.20 -16.39 -5.16
CA PHE A 323 10.16 -16.57 -3.70
C PHE A 323 11.32 -17.41 -3.18
N SER A 324 11.77 -18.41 -3.94
CA SER A 324 12.89 -19.26 -3.57
C SER A 324 14.20 -18.49 -3.59
N ASN A 325 14.43 -17.69 -4.63
CA ASN A 325 15.58 -16.81 -4.77
C ASN A 325 15.63 -15.76 -3.65
N ALA A 326 14.48 -15.15 -3.33
CA ALA A 326 14.38 -14.19 -2.23
C ALA A 326 14.75 -14.82 -0.87
N LYS A 327 14.33 -16.06 -0.61
CA LYS A 327 14.69 -16.82 0.60
C LYS A 327 16.16 -17.22 0.63
N ALA A 328 16.72 -17.63 -0.52
CA ALA A 328 18.12 -18.05 -0.64
C ALA A 328 19.08 -16.86 -0.46
N TYR A 329 18.75 -15.70 -1.04
CA TYR A 329 19.54 -14.49 -0.88
C TYR A 329 19.40 -13.85 0.51
N THR A 330 18.21 -13.99 1.12
CA THR A 330 17.92 -13.42 2.45
C THR A 330 17.54 -14.51 3.47
N PRO A 331 18.44 -15.43 3.84
CA PRO A 331 18.09 -16.61 4.64
C PRO A 331 17.74 -16.30 6.10
N ASN A 332 17.92 -15.06 6.55
CA ASN A 332 17.56 -14.65 7.89
C ASN A 332 16.03 -14.64 8.07
N LYS A 333 15.51 -15.63 8.79
CA LYS A 333 14.07 -15.77 9.11
C LYS A 333 13.48 -14.60 9.89
N ARG A 334 14.31 -13.76 10.53
CA ARG A 334 13.90 -12.51 11.20
C ARG A 334 13.88 -11.30 10.26
N SER A 335 14.21 -11.48 8.98
CA SER A 335 14.19 -10.41 7.97
C SER A 335 12.79 -10.15 7.46
N LYS A 336 12.44 -8.85 7.33
CA LYS A 336 11.18 -8.38 6.74
C LYS A 336 10.98 -8.92 5.33
N ILE A 337 12.03 -8.96 4.51
CA ILE A 337 12.01 -9.57 3.16
C ILE A 337 11.60 -11.04 3.25
N TYR A 338 12.20 -11.81 4.16
CA TYR A 338 11.88 -13.23 4.31
C TYR A 338 10.41 -13.46 4.75
N SER A 339 9.91 -12.65 5.68
CA SER A 339 8.50 -12.70 6.12
C SER A 339 7.51 -12.28 5.02
N MET A 340 7.80 -11.19 4.32
CA MET A 340 6.99 -10.74 3.17
C MET A 340 6.98 -11.77 2.04
N THR A 341 8.14 -12.37 1.73
CA THR A 341 8.24 -13.46 0.77
C THR A 341 7.39 -14.67 1.16
N LEU A 342 7.30 -15.00 2.45
CA LEU A 342 6.42 -16.07 2.93
C LEU A 342 4.93 -15.72 2.77
N ARG A 343 4.53 -14.50 3.15
CA ARG A 343 3.14 -14.03 3.03
C ARG A 343 2.70 -13.97 1.56
N LEU A 344 3.53 -13.39 0.70
CA LEU A 344 3.25 -13.29 -0.74
C LEU A 344 3.22 -14.67 -1.41
N SER A 345 4.09 -15.58 -0.98
CA SER A 345 4.04 -16.98 -1.41
C SER A 345 2.75 -17.68 -0.96
N ALA A 346 2.28 -17.45 0.26
CA ALA A 346 1.04 -18.05 0.75
C ALA A 346 -0.20 -17.50 0.03
N LEU A 347 -0.26 -16.18 -0.17
CA LEU A 347 -1.32 -15.52 -0.94
C LEU A 347 -1.38 -16.04 -2.38
N PHE A 348 -0.22 -16.19 -3.03
CA PHE A 348 -0.13 -16.75 -4.36
C PHE A 348 -0.69 -18.18 -4.44
N GLU A 349 -0.29 -19.06 -3.51
CA GLU A 349 -0.80 -20.44 -3.48
C GLU A 349 -2.32 -20.48 -3.23
N GLU A 350 -2.85 -19.60 -2.39
CA GLU A 350 -4.29 -19.49 -2.15
C GLU A 350 -5.04 -19.14 -3.44
N LYS A 351 -4.61 -18.10 -4.16
CA LYS A 351 -5.27 -17.66 -5.40
C LYS A 351 -5.11 -18.68 -6.53
N MET A 352 -3.96 -19.34 -6.62
CA MET A 352 -3.70 -20.35 -7.67
C MET A 352 -4.38 -21.70 -7.41
N LYS A 353 -4.87 -21.96 -6.20
CA LYS A 353 -5.48 -23.24 -5.83
C LYS A 353 -6.69 -23.59 -6.71
N LYS A 354 -7.59 -22.61 -6.94
CA LYS A 354 -8.78 -22.80 -7.79
C LYS A 354 -8.40 -22.99 -9.26
N ILE A 355 -7.55 -22.11 -9.79
CA ILE A 355 -7.08 -22.15 -11.19
C ILE A 355 -6.39 -23.48 -11.50
N SER A 356 -5.52 -23.95 -10.60
CA SER A 356 -4.82 -25.22 -10.73
C SER A 356 -5.76 -26.44 -10.68
N SER A 357 -6.82 -26.37 -9.85
CA SER A 357 -7.83 -27.42 -9.76
C SER A 357 -8.65 -27.50 -11.05
N ASP A 358 -9.16 -26.36 -11.52
CA ASP A 358 -9.99 -26.28 -12.72
C ASP A 358 -9.22 -26.73 -13.96
N PHE A 359 -7.95 -26.32 -14.08
CA PHE A 359 -7.07 -26.77 -15.16
C PHE A 359 -6.82 -28.29 -15.14
N LYS A 360 -6.58 -28.88 -13.96
CA LYS A 360 -6.41 -30.35 -13.82
C LYS A 360 -7.69 -31.12 -14.15
N ILE A 361 -8.85 -30.59 -13.77
CA ILE A 361 -10.15 -31.17 -14.11
C ILE A 361 -10.36 -31.13 -15.63
N GLY A 362 -10.07 -29.99 -16.26
CA GLY A 362 -10.11 -29.81 -17.72
C GLY A 362 -9.18 -30.77 -18.46
N GLN A 363 -7.94 -30.95 -17.98
CA GLN A 363 -7.02 -31.93 -18.56
C GLN A 363 -7.54 -33.36 -18.44
N LYS A 364 -8.04 -33.78 -17.27
CA LYS A 364 -8.61 -35.13 -17.08
C LYS A 364 -9.84 -35.37 -17.96
N PHE A 365 -10.67 -34.35 -18.17
CA PHE A 365 -11.81 -34.42 -19.08
C PHE A 365 -11.34 -34.61 -20.53
N ASN A 366 -10.36 -33.81 -20.98
CA ASN A 366 -9.77 -33.93 -22.31
C ASN A 366 -9.05 -35.26 -22.54
N GLU A 367 -8.36 -35.80 -21.53
CA GLU A 367 -7.76 -37.15 -21.60
C GLU A 367 -8.83 -38.24 -21.69
N LYS A 368 -9.92 -38.14 -20.92
CA LYS A 368 -11.05 -39.08 -21.01
C LYS A 368 -11.73 -39.01 -22.38
N LEU A 369 -11.89 -37.81 -22.94
CA LEU A 369 -12.43 -37.60 -24.28
C LEU A 369 -11.51 -38.23 -25.34
N ARG A 370 -10.19 -37.99 -25.27
CA ARG A 370 -9.19 -38.61 -26.14
C ARG A 370 -9.15 -40.14 -26.00
N ARG A 371 -9.26 -40.69 -24.78
CA ARG A 371 -9.34 -42.14 -24.54
C ARG A 371 -10.62 -42.75 -25.10
N SER A 372 -11.76 -42.09 -24.94
CA SER A 372 -13.04 -42.49 -25.52
C SER A 372 -13.01 -42.49 -27.04
N GLN A 373 -12.41 -41.46 -27.66
CA GLN A 373 -12.18 -41.39 -29.10
C GLN A 373 -11.27 -42.54 -29.59
N ARG A 374 -10.17 -42.83 -28.90
CA ARG A 374 -9.29 -43.97 -29.21
C ARG A 374 -9.98 -45.33 -29.03
N PHE A 375 -10.89 -45.47 -28.06
CA PHE A 375 -11.66 -46.70 -27.85
C PHE A 375 -12.71 -46.92 -28.94
N LYS A 376 -13.41 -45.86 -29.37
CA LYS A 376 -14.31 -45.89 -30.53
C LYS A 376 -13.55 -46.22 -31.82
N GLN A 377 -12.36 -45.65 -32.00
CA GLN A 377 -11.51 -45.95 -33.15
C GLN A 377 -11.00 -47.40 -33.14
N ARG A 378 -10.66 -47.95 -31.96
CA ARG A 378 -10.30 -49.37 -31.80
C ARG A 378 -11.47 -50.34 -31.98
N GLN A 379 -12.71 -49.96 -31.63
CA GLN A 379 -13.90 -50.75 -31.96
C GLN A 379 -14.17 -50.78 -33.46
N ASN A 380 -13.98 -49.66 -34.16
CA ASN A 380 -14.06 -49.62 -35.63
C ASN A 380 -12.97 -50.45 -36.32
N CYS A 381 -11.79 -50.62 -35.72
CA CYS A 381 -10.71 -51.46 -36.28
C CYS A 381 -10.75 -52.95 -35.85
N LYS A 382 -11.67 -53.36 -34.96
CA LYS A 382 -11.85 -54.77 -34.55
C LYS A 382 -13.11 -55.43 -35.12
N GLY A 383 -13.76 -54.77 -36.07
CA GLY A 383 -14.86 -55.35 -36.85
C GLY A 383 -14.38 -56.22 -38.00
N ASP A 384 -13.43 -57.14 -37.78
CA ASP A 384 -13.22 -58.26 -38.70
C ASP A 384 -12.53 -59.45 -38.03
N SER A 385 -13.32 -60.26 -37.32
CA SER A 385 -13.10 -61.70 -37.15
C SER A 385 -14.22 -62.31 -36.29
N GLN A 386 -15.11 -63.07 -36.96
CA GLN A 386 -16.22 -63.92 -36.49
C GLN A 386 -15.81 -64.99 -35.42
N PRO A 387 -16.71 -65.75 -34.73
CA PRO A 387 -18.01 -66.28 -35.20
C PRO A 387 -19.18 -66.50 -34.18
N ASN A 388 -20.35 -66.85 -34.77
CA ASN A 388 -21.49 -67.67 -34.33
C ASN A 388 -22.09 -67.64 -32.90
N LYS A 389 -23.38 -67.22 -32.87
CA LYS A 389 -24.60 -67.70 -32.18
C LYS A 389 -24.56 -68.30 -30.75
N SER A 390 -25.35 -67.68 -29.86
CA SER A 390 -26.43 -68.25 -28.97
C SER A 390 -26.55 -67.41 -27.67
N ILE A 391 -27.47 -66.44 -27.54
CA ILE A 391 -28.88 -66.49 -27.05
C ILE A 391 -29.06 -66.63 -25.51
N ARG A 392 -29.84 -65.66 -24.95
CA ARG A 392 -30.61 -65.59 -23.67
C ARG A 392 -29.83 -65.17 -22.40
N ASN A 393 -30.34 -64.36 -21.46
CA ASN A 393 -31.66 -63.73 -21.27
C ASN A 393 -31.60 -62.56 -20.25
N LEU A 394 -32.56 -61.64 -20.39
CA LEU A 394 -32.93 -60.53 -19.49
C LEU A 394 -33.28 -60.97 -18.04
N LYS A 395 -33.07 -60.04 -17.08
CA LYS A 395 -34.16 -59.56 -16.20
C LYS A 395 -33.80 -58.27 -15.44
N GLN A 396 -34.58 -57.22 -15.71
CA GLN A 396 -34.73 -55.99 -14.90
C GLN A 396 -35.56 -56.27 -13.64
N LYS A 397 -35.34 -55.48 -12.57
CA LYS A 397 -36.44 -55.01 -11.70
C LYS A 397 -36.10 -53.69 -11.01
N ARG A 398 -37.11 -52.81 -10.96
CA ARG A 398 -37.11 -51.43 -10.45
C ARG A 398 -37.80 -51.37 -9.08
N LEU A 399 -37.25 -50.51 -8.22
CA LEU A 399 -37.68 -49.87 -6.96
C LEU A 399 -38.95 -50.31 -6.23
N LYS A 400 -38.88 -50.29 -4.88
CA LYS A 400 -39.84 -49.59 -3.99
C LYS A 400 -39.29 -49.41 -2.56
N SER A 401 -39.70 -48.30 -1.95
CA SER A 401 -39.42 -47.78 -0.60
C SER A 401 -40.47 -48.23 0.43
N GLN A 402 -40.13 -48.28 1.72
CA GLN A 402 -41.02 -48.01 2.88
C GLN A 402 -40.25 -47.94 4.22
N THR A 403 -40.95 -47.44 5.25
CA THR A 403 -40.50 -46.58 6.36
C THR A 403 -40.67 -47.23 7.76
N LYS A 404 -40.05 -46.59 8.79
CA LYS A 404 -40.28 -46.63 10.27
C LYS A 404 -39.48 -47.73 11.04
N ILE A 405 -39.03 -47.60 12.31
CA ILE A 405 -39.57 -47.05 13.59
C ILE A 405 -38.39 -46.74 14.58
N ILE A 406 -38.63 -45.86 15.58
CA ILE A 406 -37.78 -45.39 16.72
C ILE A 406 -37.90 -46.34 17.95
N PRO A 407 -36.99 -46.37 18.94
CA PRO A 407 -37.34 -45.76 20.25
C PRO A 407 -36.20 -45.03 21.01
N GLU A 408 -36.62 -44.12 21.90
CA GLU A 408 -35.86 -43.28 22.86
C GLU A 408 -35.23 -44.05 24.05
N LEU A 409 -34.17 -43.50 24.69
CA LEU A 409 -34.18 -43.16 26.14
C LEU A 409 -32.96 -42.29 26.58
N VAL A 410 -33.27 -41.06 27.01
CA VAL A 410 -32.82 -40.24 28.18
C VAL A 410 -31.36 -40.28 28.71
N GLY A 411 -30.77 -39.08 28.87
CA GLY A 411 -29.78 -38.76 29.93
C GLY A 411 -28.84 -37.56 29.65
N SER A 412 -29.03 -36.43 30.34
CA SER A 412 -28.09 -35.28 30.46
C SER A 412 -27.37 -35.34 31.84
N PRO A 413 -26.35 -34.51 32.21
CA PRO A 413 -25.70 -33.39 31.52
C PRO A 413 -24.14 -33.26 31.68
N THR A 414 -23.58 -32.18 31.12
CA THR A 414 -22.28 -31.50 31.40
C THR A 414 -20.95 -32.05 30.84
N GLN A 415 -20.37 -31.35 29.85
CA GLN A 415 -19.22 -30.42 29.96
C GLN A 415 -18.68 -30.09 28.56
N SER A 416 -18.69 -28.80 28.21
CA SER A 416 -18.32 -28.29 26.89
C SER A 416 -16.82 -28.01 26.80
N THR A 417 -16.12 -28.74 25.93
CA THR A 417 -14.85 -28.28 25.33
C THR A 417 -14.86 -28.61 23.83
N SER A 418 -15.14 -27.62 22.99
CA SER A 418 -14.76 -27.63 21.58
C SER A 418 -15.00 -26.23 21.00
N SER A 419 -13.96 -25.56 20.50
CA SER A 419 -13.52 -25.74 19.11
C SER A 419 -14.54 -25.11 18.16
N ARG A 420 -14.31 -23.84 17.77
CA ARG A 420 -15.18 -23.14 16.81
C ARG A 420 -14.51 -22.98 15.47
N THR A 421 -14.99 -23.80 14.56
CA THR A 421 -14.96 -23.74 13.10
C THR A 421 -15.53 -22.41 12.59
N ALA A 422 -14.88 -21.79 11.61
CA ALA A 422 -15.42 -20.70 10.81
C ALA A 422 -16.23 -21.27 9.63
N TYR A 423 -17.47 -20.81 9.47
CA TYR A 423 -18.33 -21.07 8.32
C TYR A 423 -18.62 -19.79 7.53
N LEU A 424 -18.70 -19.98 6.22
CA LEU A 424 -19.05 -19.08 5.12
C LEU A 424 -20.41 -18.36 5.27
N GLY A 425 -20.49 -17.15 4.69
CA GLY A 425 -21.64 -16.60 3.95
C GLY A 425 -21.10 -15.78 2.76
N THR A 426 -21.24 -16.26 1.51
CA THR A 426 -22.26 -15.92 0.49
C THR A 426 -22.24 -14.48 -0.05
N HIS A 427 -21.68 -14.30 -1.27
CA HIS A 427 -21.93 -13.15 -2.14
C HIS A 427 -22.57 -13.58 -3.48
N LYS A 428 -23.61 -12.84 -3.88
CA LYS A 428 -24.16 -12.60 -5.23
C LYS A 428 -24.50 -11.10 -5.21
N THR A 429 -24.30 -10.24 -6.20
CA THR A 429 -23.96 -10.28 -7.64
C THR A 429 -23.60 -8.84 -8.01
N SER A 430 -22.51 -8.56 -8.75
CA SER A 430 -22.29 -7.24 -9.35
C SER A 430 -22.65 -7.26 -10.84
N ALA A 431 -23.42 -6.25 -11.27
CA ALA A 431 -23.66 -5.94 -12.67
C ALA A 431 -22.51 -5.03 -13.16
N GLY A 432 -21.90 -5.42 -14.28
CA GLY A 432 -20.85 -4.66 -14.94
C GLY A 432 -21.43 -3.62 -15.91
N ILE A 433 -20.80 -2.45 -15.97
CA ILE A 433 -20.99 -1.47 -17.03
C ILE A 433 -19.76 -1.57 -17.94
N SER A 434 -20.00 -1.93 -19.20
CA SER A 434 -19.04 -2.00 -20.29
C SER A 434 -19.45 -0.97 -21.34
N SER A 435 -18.64 0.05 -21.56
CA SER A 435 -18.77 0.97 -22.70
C SER A 435 -18.05 0.40 -23.92
N GLY A 436 -18.83 -0.20 -24.83
CA GLY A 436 -18.38 -0.61 -26.15
C GLY A 436 -18.51 0.55 -27.14
N VAL A 437 -17.43 0.81 -27.87
CA VAL A 437 -17.35 1.72 -29.01
C VAL A 437 -17.82 0.96 -30.25
N THR A 438 -18.78 1.51 -31.01
CA THR A 438 -19.07 1.05 -32.37
C THR A 438 -19.32 2.23 -33.30
N SER A 439 -18.54 2.25 -34.38
CA SER A 439 -18.65 3.03 -35.60
C SER A 439 -19.88 2.68 -36.44
N GLY A 440 -20.39 3.64 -37.20
CA GLY A 440 -21.37 3.41 -38.28
C GLY A 440 -21.79 4.71 -38.98
N ASP A 441 -21.43 4.81 -40.26
CA ASP A 441 -21.48 5.95 -41.17
C ASP A 441 -22.87 6.47 -41.62
N SER A 442 -22.80 7.69 -42.18
CA SER A 442 -23.42 8.19 -43.44
C SER A 442 -24.65 9.10 -43.41
N SER A 443 -24.43 10.30 -43.99
CA SER A 443 -25.23 11.11 -44.96
C SER A 443 -26.71 11.41 -44.66
N ASP A 444 -27.30 12.57 -44.99
CA ASP A 444 -26.98 13.59 -45.99
C ASP A 444 -27.89 14.83 -45.80
N SER A 445 -27.56 15.94 -46.50
CA SER A 445 -28.44 17.05 -46.97
C SER A 445 -28.90 18.13 -45.95
N ALA A 446 -28.39 19.37 -46.05
CA ALA A 446 -28.91 20.53 -46.81
C ALA A 446 -30.12 21.21 -46.07
N GLU A 447 -30.26 22.52 -45.88
CA GLU A 447 -29.99 23.67 -46.76
C GLU A 447 -30.22 25.01 -46.00
N SER A 448 -29.62 26.10 -46.51
CA SER A 448 -30.01 27.54 -46.43
C SER A 448 -29.97 28.29 -45.07
N SER A 449 -29.09 29.29 -44.90
CA SER A 449 -29.20 30.72 -45.32
C SER A 449 -30.25 31.47 -44.50
N GLU A 450 -30.05 32.64 -43.88
CA GLU A 450 -29.33 33.90 -44.17
C GLU A 450 -29.35 34.66 -42.80
N ARG A 451 -28.38 35.47 -42.37
CA ARG A 451 -27.72 36.63 -42.97
C ARG A 451 -26.52 37.04 -42.11
#